data_AF-A0A929I832-F1
#
_entry.id   AF-A0A929I832-F1
#
_cell.length_a   1.000
_cell.length_b   1.000
_cell.length_c   1.000
_cell.angle_alpha   90.00
_cell.angle_beta   90.00
_cell.angle_gamma   90.00
#
_symmetry.space_group_name_H-M   'P 1'
#
loop_
_entity.id
_entity.type
_entity.pdbx_description
1 polymer ?
#
loop_
_entity_poly.entity_id
_entity_poly.type
_entity_poly.pdbx_seq_one_letter_code
_entity_poly.pdbx_strand_id
1 'polypeptide(L)'
;MKEHRDLIMPATSLDSQEMELDPLTLSFPGDIEGTFLDDFFKNSLRQVRLSLFAGILFYGFFGILDATLVPEMKGALWLIRFAVVCPCLLGVILFSFLPHFKRYFQISVAAAMMIAGFGIIAMISIIPPPVNYSYYAGLILVFIWGYSFTRVRFTWATLAGWTIVVFYEIVSVWVIDTPASIQIGNSFFVISANIIGMFVCYSIEYYTRRDFFLAYLLENEQGKLKTANIRLEKIPSVPI
;
A
#
# COMPACT_ATOMS: atom_id res chain seq x y z
N MET A 1 21.06 36.73 48.79
CA MET A 1 20.36 36.86 47.49
C MET A 1 21.27 36.24 46.42
N LYS A 2 21.07 34.96 46.09
CA LYS A 2 21.85 34.25 45.07
C LYS A 2 20.91 33.34 44.27
N GLU A 3 20.70 33.78 43.04
CA GLU A 3 20.22 33.11 41.82
C GLU A 3 19.53 31.76 41.98
N HIS A 4 18.23 31.80 41.73
CA HIS A 4 17.42 30.69 41.25
C HIS A 4 17.96 30.30 39.86
N ARG A 5 18.78 29.24 39.78
CA ARG A 5 19.12 28.63 38.49
C ARG A 5 17.86 27.94 37.98
N ASP A 6 17.23 28.54 36.98
CA ASP A 6 16.22 27.88 36.18
C ASP A 6 16.82 26.59 35.62
N LEU A 7 16.30 25.46 36.11
CA LEU A 7 16.49 24.13 35.56
C LEU A 7 15.78 24.10 34.21
N ILE A 8 16.43 24.65 33.18
CA ILE A 8 16.12 24.29 31.80
C ILE A 8 16.58 22.85 31.66
N MET A 9 15.65 21.91 31.85
CA MET A 9 15.88 20.51 31.47
C MET A 9 16.30 20.51 29.99
N PRO A 10 17.48 20.00 29.64
CA PRO A 10 17.86 19.89 28.25
C PRO A 10 16.86 18.93 27.58
N ALA A 11 16.35 19.32 26.42
CA ALA A 11 15.39 18.56 25.59
C ALA A 11 16.04 17.30 24.97
N THR A 12 16.90 16.60 25.71
CA THR A 12 17.79 15.53 25.24
C THR A 12 17.29 14.14 25.67
N SER A 13 16.16 14.02 26.38
CA SER A 13 15.64 12.70 26.78
C SER A 13 14.88 11.95 25.68
N LEU A 14 14.68 12.55 24.50
CA LEU A 14 14.08 11.87 23.34
C LEU A 14 15.09 10.99 22.57
N ASP A 15 16.39 11.10 22.88
CA ASP A 15 17.48 10.62 22.02
C ASP A 15 17.95 9.17 22.29
N SER A 16 17.09 8.28 22.81
CA SER A 16 17.55 6.89 23.10
C SER A 16 16.53 5.77 22.91
N GLN A 17 15.30 6.05 22.49
CA GLN A 17 14.42 4.99 21.99
C GLN A 17 14.50 4.95 20.47
N GLU A 18 15.47 4.19 19.96
CA GLU A 18 15.56 3.90 18.54
C GLU A 18 14.34 3.09 18.09
N MET A 19 13.84 3.41 16.90
CA MET A 19 12.73 2.68 16.30
C MET A 19 13.24 1.32 15.81
N GLU A 20 13.00 0.27 16.59
CA GLU A 20 13.32 -1.10 16.20
C GLU A 20 12.26 -1.64 15.22
N LEU A 21 12.68 -1.97 14.00
CA LEU A 21 11.85 -2.60 12.97
C LEU A 21 12.57 -3.82 12.40
N ASP A 22 11.81 -4.87 12.09
CA ASP A 22 12.30 -5.94 11.22
C ASP A 22 12.52 -5.38 9.79
N PRO A 23 13.71 -5.49 9.19
CA PRO A 23 14.02 -4.83 7.91
C PRO A 23 13.29 -5.44 6.70
N LEU A 24 12.77 -6.67 6.81
CA LEU A 24 12.11 -7.36 5.70
C LEU A 24 10.59 -7.19 5.74
N THR A 25 10.02 -7.21 6.95
CA THR A 25 8.57 -7.13 7.16
C THR A 25 8.10 -5.76 7.61
N LEU A 26 9.04 -4.91 8.05
CA LEU A 26 8.79 -3.62 8.71
C LEU A 26 7.98 -3.74 10.00
N SER A 27 7.85 -4.92 10.60
CA SER A 27 7.02 -5.09 11.79
C SER A 27 7.71 -4.54 13.05
N PHE A 28 6.93 -3.93 13.95
CA PHE A 28 7.40 -3.59 15.29
C PHE A 28 7.54 -4.84 16.17
N PRO A 29 8.48 -4.88 17.12
CA PRO A 29 8.54 -5.93 18.12
C PRO A 29 7.44 -5.78 19.18
N GLY A 30 6.95 -6.91 19.68
CA GLY A 30 6.06 -6.98 20.85
C GLY A 30 4.68 -6.35 20.64
N ASP A 31 4.15 -5.74 21.70
CA ASP A 31 2.75 -5.30 21.78
C ASP A 31 2.45 -4.03 20.95
N ILE A 32 3.48 -3.31 20.50
CA ILE A 32 3.36 -2.07 19.72
C ILE A 32 2.79 -2.34 18.31
N GLU A 33 3.07 -3.52 17.72
CA GLU A 33 2.54 -3.84 16.38
C GLU A 33 1.00 -3.90 16.38
N GLY A 34 0.40 -4.43 17.46
CA GLY A 34 -1.06 -4.51 17.57
C GLY A 34 -1.72 -3.13 17.58
N THR A 35 -1.14 -2.18 18.31
CA THR A 35 -1.65 -0.80 18.38
C THR A 35 -1.42 -0.07 17.05
N PHE A 36 -0.26 -0.29 16.41
CA PHE A 36 0.02 0.23 15.08
C PHE A 36 -1.00 -0.26 14.04
N LEU A 37 -1.28 -1.56 13.97
CA LEU A 37 -2.21 -2.13 12.98
C LEU A 37 -3.62 -1.57 13.13
N ASP A 38 -4.04 -1.33 14.37
CA ASP A 38 -5.34 -0.73 14.69
C ASP A 38 -5.42 0.74 14.30
N ASP A 39 -4.38 1.53 14.57
CA ASP A 39 -4.27 2.92 14.13
C ASP A 39 -4.19 3.02 12.60
N PHE A 40 -3.32 2.22 12.00
CA PHE A 40 -3.12 2.14 10.55
C PHE A 40 -4.43 1.84 9.83
N PHE A 41 -5.24 0.90 10.33
CA PHE A 41 -6.56 0.60 9.76
C PHE A 41 -7.50 1.80 9.78
N LYS A 42 -7.63 2.47 10.94
CA LYS A 42 -8.53 3.63 11.11
C LYS A 42 -8.12 4.78 10.20
N ASN A 43 -6.83 5.08 10.13
CA ASN A 43 -6.30 6.21 9.37
C ASN A 43 -6.25 5.95 7.86
N SER A 44 -6.18 4.68 7.43
CA SER A 44 -6.07 4.33 6.01
C SER A 44 -7.40 4.11 5.30
N LEU A 45 -8.48 3.85 6.04
CA LEU A 45 -9.77 3.41 5.49
C LEU A 45 -10.34 4.37 4.42
N ARG A 46 -10.31 5.67 4.69
CA ARG A 46 -10.79 6.70 3.74
C ARG A 46 -9.95 6.72 2.47
N GLN A 47 -8.63 6.66 2.61
CA GLN A 47 -7.70 6.67 1.49
C GLN A 47 -7.85 5.42 0.63
N VAL A 48 -8.02 4.24 1.23
CA VAL A 48 -8.24 2.98 0.50
C VAL A 48 -9.51 3.04 -0.35
N ARG A 49 -10.62 3.51 0.21
CA ARG A 49 -11.89 3.66 -0.52
C ARG A 49 -11.74 4.62 -1.70
N LEU A 50 -11.09 5.76 -1.48
CA LEU A 50 -10.84 6.75 -2.53
C LEU A 50 -9.91 6.19 -3.62
N SER A 51 -8.86 5.48 -3.22
CA SER A 51 -7.90 4.84 -4.12
C SER A 51 -8.56 3.76 -4.98
N LEU A 52 -9.41 2.90 -4.39
CA LEU A 52 -10.17 1.88 -5.13
C LEU A 52 -11.16 2.53 -6.11
N PHE A 53 -11.87 3.57 -5.66
CA PHE A 53 -12.80 4.30 -6.52
C PHE A 53 -12.07 4.97 -7.70
N ALA A 54 -10.95 5.65 -7.43
CA ALA A 54 -10.10 6.20 -8.47
C ALA A 54 -9.58 5.10 -9.41
N GLY A 55 -9.20 3.94 -8.88
CA GLY A 55 -8.83 2.75 -9.64
C GLY A 55 -9.92 2.32 -10.62
N ILE A 56 -11.18 2.21 -10.17
CA ILE A 56 -12.33 1.90 -11.03
C ILE A 56 -12.48 2.95 -12.15
N LEU A 57 -12.41 4.24 -11.81
CA LEU A 57 -12.54 5.30 -12.81
C LEU A 57 -11.43 5.26 -13.86
N PHE A 58 -10.17 5.16 -13.44
CA PHE A 58 -9.04 5.08 -14.36
C PHE A 58 -9.10 3.79 -15.20
N TYR A 59 -9.34 2.64 -14.57
CA TYR A 59 -9.42 1.36 -15.27
C TYR A 59 -10.58 1.34 -16.29
N GLY A 60 -11.71 1.96 -15.95
CA GLY A 60 -12.84 2.16 -16.85
C GLY A 60 -12.56 3.15 -17.98
N PHE A 61 -11.85 4.25 -17.70
CA PHE A 61 -11.47 5.26 -18.70
C PHE A 61 -10.63 4.67 -19.84
N PHE A 62 -9.73 3.73 -19.53
CA PHE A 62 -8.98 2.97 -20.55
C PHE A 62 -9.87 2.10 -21.46
N GLY A 63 -11.13 1.87 -21.13
CA GLY A 63 -12.10 1.25 -22.04
C GLY A 63 -12.35 2.06 -23.31
N ILE A 64 -12.18 3.39 -23.27
CA ILE A 64 -12.24 4.25 -24.47
C ILE A 64 -11.06 3.91 -25.41
N LEU A 65 -9.88 3.68 -24.84
CA LEU A 65 -8.68 3.30 -25.60
C LEU A 65 -8.84 1.93 -26.27
N ASP A 66 -9.49 0.97 -25.62
CA ASP A 66 -9.75 -0.34 -26.23
C ASP A 66 -10.64 -0.21 -27.48
N ALA A 67 -11.65 0.68 -27.44
CA ALA A 67 -12.55 0.89 -28.57
C ALA A 67 -11.87 1.58 -29.76
N THR A 68 -10.75 2.27 -29.54
CA THR A 68 -9.98 2.91 -30.61
C THR A 68 -8.85 2.03 -31.13
N LEU A 69 -8.14 1.31 -30.25
CA LEU A 69 -7.01 0.46 -30.63
C LEU A 69 -7.43 -0.91 -31.17
N VAL A 70 -8.47 -1.53 -30.60
CA VAL A 70 -8.93 -2.87 -30.99
C VAL A 70 -10.46 -2.91 -31.09
N PRO A 71 -11.08 -2.19 -32.06
CA PRO A 71 -12.53 -2.06 -32.16
C PRO A 71 -13.27 -3.39 -32.28
N GLU A 72 -12.64 -4.37 -32.92
CA GLU A 72 -13.18 -5.72 -33.15
C GLU A 72 -13.34 -6.52 -31.85
N MET A 73 -12.46 -6.32 -30.88
CA MET A 73 -12.46 -7.05 -29.60
C MET A 73 -12.99 -6.23 -28.42
N LYS A 74 -13.50 -5.02 -28.66
CA LYS A 74 -13.98 -4.12 -27.61
C LYS A 74 -14.94 -4.80 -26.64
N GLY A 75 -15.83 -5.68 -27.14
CA GLY A 75 -16.80 -6.40 -26.31
C GLY A 75 -16.14 -7.32 -25.29
N ALA A 76 -15.13 -8.10 -25.71
CA ALA A 76 -14.38 -8.98 -24.82
C ALA A 76 -13.54 -8.18 -23.79
N LEU A 77 -12.89 -7.10 -24.23
CA LEU A 77 -12.10 -6.24 -23.35
C LEU A 77 -12.98 -5.52 -22.32
N TRP A 78 -14.12 -4.99 -22.75
CA TRP A 78 -15.09 -4.34 -21.87
C TRP A 78 -15.75 -5.32 -20.91
N LEU A 79 -15.95 -6.58 -21.32
CA LEU A 79 -16.41 -7.63 -20.41
C LEU A 79 -15.41 -7.84 -19.27
N ILE A 80 -14.11 -7.96 -19.58
CA ILE A 80 -13.08 -8.08 -18.55
C ILE A 80 -13.06 -6.85 -17.63
N ARG A 81 -13.13 -5.63 -18.19
CA ARG A 81 -13.15 -4.39 -17.39
C ARG A 81 -14.40 -4.26 -16.52
N PHE A 82 -15.56 -4.19 -17.15
CA PHE A 82 -16.80 -3.72 -16.55
C PHE A 82 -17.66 -4.83 -15.96
N ALA A 83 -17.46 -6.09 -16.35
CA ALA A 83 -18.15 -7.24 -15.76
C ALA A 83 -17.30 -8.03 -14.76
N VAL A 84 -15.96 -7.89 -14.79
CA VAL A 84 -15.07 -8.59 -13.84
C VAL A 84 -14.32 -7.61 -12.93
N VAL A 85 -13.37 -6.83 -13.48
CA VAL A 85 -12.44 -6.05 -12.65
C VAL A 85 -13.15 -4.95 -11.85
N CYS A 86 -13.89 -4.06 -12.53
CA CYS A 86 -14.59 -2.96 -11.87
C CYS A 86 -15.61 -3.44 -10.82
N PRO A 87 -16.46 -4.46 -11.10
CA PRO A 87 -17.34 -5.04 -10.09
C PRO A 87 -16.60 -5.66 -8.91
N CYS A 88 -15.49 -6.36 -9.12
CA CYS A 88 -14.69 -6.90 -8.02
C CYS A 88 -14.11 -5.79 -7.14
N LEU A 89 -13.55 -4.74 -7.74
CA LEU A 89 -13.03 -3.57 -7.00
C LEU A 89 -14.17 -2.87 -6.25
N LEU A 90 -15.34 -2.70 -6.86
CA LEU A 90 -16.52 -2.18 -6.20
C LEU A 90 -16.95 -3.07 -5.02
N GLY A 91 -16.88 -4.39 -5.19
CA GLY A 91 -17.12 -5.36 -4.12
C GLY A 91 -16.18 -5.16 -2.94
N VAL A 92 -14.89 -4.90 -3.17
CA VAL A 92 -13.94 -4.58 -2.11
C VAL A 92 -14.28 -3.25 -1.43
N ILE A 93 -14.71 -2.24 -2.19
CA ILE A 93 -15.19 -0.97 -1.63
C ILE A 93 -16.41 -1.20 -0.74
N LEU A 94 -17.42 -1.95 -1.18
CA LEU A 94 -18.61 -2.28 -0.41
C LEU A 94 -18.27 -3.08 0.85
N PHE A 95 -17.39 -4.09 0.71
CA PHE A 95 -16.88 -4.87 1.83
C PHE A 95 -16.16 -4.00 2.85
N SER A 96 -15.48 -2.92 2.42
CA SER A 96 -14.78 -1.99 3.32
C SER A 96 -15.68 -1.25 4.32
N PHE A 97 -16.99 -1.22 4.11
CA PHE A 97 -17.95 -0.63 5.05
C PHE A 97 -18.40 -1.61 6.14
N LEU A 98 -18.07 -2.90 6.01
CA LEU A 98 -18.44 -3.93 6.98
C LEU A 98 -17.40 -4.06 8.10
N PRO A 99 -17.80 -4.39 9.34
CA PRO A 99 -16.89 -4.55 10.47
C PRO A 99 -15.80 -5.62 10.25
N HIS A 100 -16.13 -6.67 9.50
CA HIS A 100 -15.23 -7.77 9.18
C HIS A 100 -14.04 -7.36 8.30
N PHE A 101 -14.12 -6.21 7.62
CA PHE A 101 -13.04 -5.73 6.76
C PHE A 101 -11.72 -5.55 7.50
N LYS A 102 -11.76 -5.14 8.79
CA LYS A 102 -10.55 -4.96 9.60
C LYS A 102 -9.67 -6.21 9.59
N ARG A 103 -10.28 -7.39 9.73
CA ARG A 103 -9.58 -8.68 9.74
C ARG A 103 -8.98 -9.04 8.38
N TYR A 104 -9.66 -8.68 7.30
CA TYR A 104 -9.29 -9.06 5.93
C TYR A 104 -8.72 -7.89 5.12
N PHE A 105 -8.34 -6.80 5.77
CA PHE A 105 -8.00 -5.54 5.12
C PHE A 105 -6.89 -5.74 4.08
N GLN A 106 -5.76 -6.28 4.52
CA GLN A 106 -4.55 -6.41 3.71
C GLN A 106 -4.74 -7.39 2.55
N ILE A 107 -5.35 -8.55 2.81
CA ILE A 107 -5.64 -9.53 1.76
C ILE A 107 -6.66 -9.01 0.74
N SER A 108 -7.66 -8.23 1.18
CA SER A 108 -8.68 -7.66 0.27
C SER A 108 -8.09 -6.64 -0.71
N VAL A 109 -7.21 -5.77 -0.20
CA VAL A 109 -6.58 -4.74 -1.03
C VAL A 109 -5.50 -5.35 -1.93
N ALA A 110 -4.71 -6.31 -1.44
CA ALA A 110 -3.78 -7.07 -2.27
C ALA A 110 -4.51 -7.87 -3.37
N ALA A 111 -5.64 -8.50 -3.04
CA ALA A 111 -6.49 -9.17 -4.03
C ALA A 111 -7.03 -8.19 -5.07
N ALA A 112 -7.42 -6.97 -4.70
CA ALA A 112 -7.84 -5.95 -5.67
C ALA A 112 -6.71 -5.60 -6.65
N MET A 113 -5.47 -5.47 -6.16
CA MET A 113 -4.28 -5.28 -7.00
C MET A 113 -4.06 -6.46 -7.96
N MET A 114 -4.17 -7.69 -7.46
CA MET A 114 -4.03 -8.91 -8.28
C MET A 114 -5.14 -9.03 -9.33
N ILE A 115 -6.39 -8.77 -8.98
CA ILE A 115 -7.53 -8.81 -9.91
C ILE A 115 -7.33 -7.79 -11.04
N ALA A 116 -6.89 -6.57 -10.71
CA ALA A 116 -6.59 -5.56 -11.72
C ALA A 116 -5.45 -5.98 -12.65
N GLY A 117 -4.37 -6.53 -12.09
CA GLY A 117 -3.21 -7.03 -12.86
C GLY A 117 -3.55 -8.22 -13.74
N PHE A 118 -4.21 -9.24 -13.20
CA PHE A 118 -4.67 -10.40 -13.96
C PHE A 118 -5.69 -10.04 -15.03
N GLY A 119 -6.55 -9.04 -14.77
CA GLY A 119 -7.43 -8.49 -15.80
C GLY A 119 -6.66 -7.95 -17.01
N ILE A 120 -5.57 -7.22 -16.79
CA ILE A 120 -4.71 -6.74 -17.88
C ILE A 120 -4.00 -7.92 -18.58
N ILE A 121 -3.48 -8.90 -17.83
CA ILE A 121 -2.84 -10.09 -18.41
C ILE A 121 -3.84 -10.89 -19.28
N ALA A 122 -5.08 -11.03 -18.82
CA ALA A 122 -6.13 -11.67 -19.60
C ALA A 122 -6.41 -10.91 -20.91
N MET A 123 -6.44 -9.57 -20.88
CA MET A 123 -6.54 -8.77 -22.11
C MET A 123 -5.35 -8.98 -23.04
N ILE A 124 -4.13 -8.98 -22.51
CA ILE A 124 -2.89 -9.23 -23.27
C ILE A 124 -2.96 -10.59 -23.98
N SER A 125 -3.52 -11.61 -23.33
CA SER A 125 -3.61 -12.96 -23.90
C SER A 125 -4.60 -13.11 -25.06
N ILE A 126 -5.61 -12.24 -25.16
CA ILE A 126 -6.63 -12.32 -26.22
C ILE A 126 -6.41 -11.32 -27.34
N ILE A 127 -5.71 -10.22 -27.09
CA ILE A 127 -5.44 -9.19 -28.10
C ILE A 127 -4.45 -9.74 -29.15
N PRO A 128 -4.72 -9.56 -30.45
CA PRO A 128 -3.80 -10.01 -31.49
C PRO A 128 -2.52 -9.16 -31.52
N PRO A 129 -1.37 -9.76 -31.88
CA PRO A 129 -0.17 -9.01 -32.23
C PRO A 129 -0.41 -8.02 -33.38
N PRO A 130 0.28 -6.86 -33.40
CA PRO A 130 1.31 -6.41 -32.45
C PRO A 130 0.76 -5.58 -31.28
N VAL A 131 -0.55 -5.37 -31.19
CA VAL A 131 -1.14 -4.44 -30.21
C VAL A 131 -0.96 -4.93 -28.78
N ASN A 132 -1.04 -6.24 -28.56
CA ASN A 132 -0.82 -6.87 -27.25
C ASN A 132 0.55 -6.50 -26.62
N TYR A 133 1.59 -6.29 -27.42
CA TYR A 133 2.93 -5.95 -26.94
C TYR A 133 3.01 -4.58 -26.25
N SER A 134 2.01 -3.71 -26.41
CA SER A 134 1.97 -2.40 -25.75
C SER A 134 1.12 -2.41 -24.47
N TYR A 135 0.31 -3.45 -24.24
CA TYR A 135 -0.62 -3.50 -23.12
C TYR A 135 0.05 -3.77 -21.76
N TYR A 136 1.34 -4.14 -21.72
CA TYR A 136 2.11 -4.23 -20.46
C TYR A 136 2.20 -2.88 -19.73
N ALA A 137 2.07 -1.76 -20.45
CA ALA A 137 2.01 -0.43 -19.83
C ALA A 137 0.84 -0.32 -18.83
N GLY A 138 -0.25 -1.07 -19.06
CA GLY A 138 -1.35 -1.21 -18.10
C GLY A 138 -0.91 -1.84 -16.77
N LEU A 139 0.01 -2.81 -16.79
CA LEU A 139 0.58 -3.41 -15.58
C LEU A 139 1.42 -2.41 -14.79
N ILE A 140 2.17 -1.55 -15.47
CA ILE A 140 2.92 -0.48 -14.81
C ILE A 140 1.98 0.45 -14.05
N LEU A 141 0.83 0.83 -14.65
CA LEU A 141 -0.17 1.63 -13.96
C LEU A 141 -0.79 0.91 -12.77
N VAL A 142 -1.04 -0.40 -12.88
CA VAL A 142 -1.50 -1.24 -11.74
C VAL A 142 -0.46 -1.24 -10.62
N PHE A 143 0.83 -1.36 -10.92
CA PHE A 143 1.89 -1.29 -9.91
C PHE A 143 1.97 0.08 -9.25
N ILE A 144 1.96 1.17 -10.02
CA ILE A 144 1.97 2.53 -9.46
C ILE A 144 0.77 2.72 -8.52
N TRP A 145 -0.42 2.33 -8.96
CA TRP A 145 -1.64 2.42 -8.17
C TRP A 145 -1.57 1.56 -6.89
N GLY A 146 -1.26 0.28 -7.05
CA GLY A 146 -1.20 -0.72 -5.99
C GLY A 146 -0.18 -0.35 -4.92
N TYR A 147 1.07 -0.14 -5.29
CA TYR A 147 2.16 0.14 -4.36
C TYR A 147 2.07 1.52 -3.68
N SER A 148 1.45 2.52 -4.32
CA SER A 148 1.49 3.90 -3.82
C SER A 148 0.21 4.33 -3.09
N PHE A 149 -0.97 4.04 -3.65
CA PHE A 149 -2.22 4.68 -3.21
C PHE A 149 -3.11 3.78 -2.36
N THR A 150 -3.01 2.45 -2.52
CA THR A 150 -3.99 1.53 -1.92
C THR A 150 -3.76 1.24 -0.42
N ARG A 151 -2.66 1.72 0.17
CA ARG A 151 -2.26 1.48 1.57
C ARG A 151 -2.14 -0.01 1.93
N VAL A 152 -1.77 -0.84 0.95
CA VAL A 152 -1.32 -2.22 1.18
C VAL A 152 0.05 -2.18 1.87
N ARG A 153 0.28 -3.08 2.83
CA ARG A 153 1.60 -3.26 3.46
C ARG A 153 2.57 -3.89 2.48
N PHE A 154 3.84 -3.53 2.62
CA PHE A 154 4.96 -3.94 1.80
C PHE A 154 4.97 -5.44 1.51
N THR A 155 4.88 -6.28 2.54
CA THR A 155 4.88 -7.74 2.37
C THR A 155 3.76 -8.25 1.46
N TRP A 156 2.53 -7.75 1.66
CA TRP A 156 1.37 -8.12 0.84
C TRP A 156 1.48 -7.54 -0.58
N ALA A 157 1.99 -6.32 -0.71
CA ALA A 157 2.18 -5.64 -1.99
C ALA A 157 3.23 -6.37 -2.84
N THR A 158 4.35 -6.74 -2.25
CA THR A 158 5.44 -7.49 -2.88
C THR A 158 4.97 -8.86 -3.34
N LEU A 159 4.22 -9.59 -2.51
CA LEU A 159 3.64 -10.87 -2.89
C LEU A 159 2.69 -10.72 -4.09
N ALA A 160 1.78 -9.74 -4.04
CA ALA A 160 0.86 -9.45 -5.14
C ALA A 160 1.59 -9.07 -6.44
N GLY A 161 2.57 -8.15 -6.34
CA GLY A 161 3.35 -7.67 -7.47
C GLY A 161 4.15 -8.79 -8.15
N TRP A 162 4.91 -9.58 -7.39
CA TRP A 162 5.64 -10.71 -7.96
C TRP A 162 4.73 -11.80 -8.51
N THR A 163 3.56 -12.02 -7.91
CA THR A 163 2.58 -12.94 -8.48
C THR A 163 2.11 -12.46 -9.86
N ILE A 164 1.84 -11.15 -10.02
CA ILE A 164 1.46 -10.56 -11.31
C ILE A 164 2.62 -10.69 -12.32
N VAL A 165 3.87 -10.38 -11.91
CA VAL A 165 5.05 -10.49 -12.77
C VAL A 165 5.22 -11.93 -13.27
N VAL A 166 5.24 -12.91 -12.37
CA VAL A 166 5.41 -14.33 -12.74
C VAL A 166 4.31 -14.77 -13.72
N PHE A 167 3.07 -14.38 -13.46
CA PHE A 167 1.96 -14.76 -14.33
C PHE A 167 2.02 -14.08 -15.70
N TYR A 168 2.44 -12.82 -15.75
CA TYR A 168 2.69 -12.10 -16.99
C TYR A 168 3.79 -12.78 -17.83
N GLU A 169 4.92 -13.14 -17.21
CA GLU A 169 6.02 -13.83 -17.89
C GLU A 169 5.58 -15.19 -18.43
N ILE A 170 4.82 -15.96 -17.63
CA ILE A 170 4.27 -17.25 -18.07
C ILE A 170 3.37 -17.08 -19.30
N VAL A 171 2.42 -16.14 -19.26
CA VAL A 171 1.50 -15.89 -20.38
C VAL A 171 2.25 -15.40 -21.62
N SER A 172 3.20 -14.49 -21.45
CA SER A 172 3.93 -13.91 -22.57
C SER A 172 4.83 -14.92 -23.29
N VAL A 173 5.47 -15.82 -22.54
CA VAL A 173 6.36 -16.85 -23.11
C VAL A 173 5.58 -18.05 -23.64
N TRP A 174 4.66 -18.60 -22.86
CA TRP A 174 4.07 -19.91 -23.15
C TRP A 174 2.73 -19.85 -23.88
N VAL A 175 2.00 -18.73 -23.79
CA VAL A 175 0.67 -18.59 -24.42
C VAL A 175 0.76 -17.74 -25.68
N ILE A 176 1.48 -16.61 -25.62
CA ILE A 176 1.57 -15.66 -26.74
C ILE A 176 2.73 -15.98 -27.68
N ASP A 177 3.79 -16.64 -27.17
CA ASP A 177 5.05 -16.87 -27.89
C ASP A 177 5.66 -15.55 -28.41
N THR A 178 5.75 -14.56 -27.50
CA THR A 178 6.24 -13.22 -27.82
C THR A 178 7.68 -13.27 -28.35
N PRO A 179 8.01 -12.60 -29.48
CA PRO A 179 9.36 -12.56 -30.01
C PRO A 179 10.38 -12.10 -28.97
N ALA A 180 11.52 -12.80 -28.89
CA ALA A 180 12.51 -12.63 -27.83
C ALA A 180 12.98 -11.16 -27.62
N SER A 181 13.15 -10.39 -28.70
CA SER A 181 13.55 -8.98 -28.62
C SER A 181 12.51 -8.10 -27.92
N ILE A 182 11.22 -8.37 -28.15
CA ILE A 182 10.10 -7.68 -27.51
C ILE A 182 9.93 -8.18 -26.08
N GLN A 183 10.02 -9.50 -25.87
CA GLN A 183 9.90 -10.12 -24.55
C GLN A 183 10.91 -9.54 -23.57
N ILE A 184 12.18 -9.46 -23.96
CA ILE A 184 13.24 -8.89 -23.11
C ILE A 184 12.89 -7.45 -22.74
N GLY A 185 12.55 -6.60 -23.73
CA GLY A 185 12.18 -5.21 -23.47
C GLY A 185 11.02 -5.08 -22.48
N ASN A 186 9.93 -5.79 -22.72
CA ASN A 186 8.74 -5.73 -21.86
C ASN A 186 9.03 -6.27 -20.45
N SER A 187 9.78 -7.37 -20.33
CA SER A 187 10.17 -7.96 -19.03
C SER A 187 10.98 -6.95 -18.22
N PHE A 188 11.94 -6.26 -18.85
CA PHE A 188 12.73 -5.23 -18.19
C PHE A 188 11.85 -4.11 -17.63
N PHE A 189 10.86 -3.62 -18.39
CA PHE A 189 9.97 -2.58 -17.90
C PHE A 189 9.05 -3.06 -16.78
N VAL A 190 8.44 -4.25 -16.91
CA VAL A 190 7.52 -4.80 -15.91
C VAL A 190 8.24 -5.11 -14.60
N ILE A 191 9.39 -5.78 -14.67
CA ILE A 191 10.20 -6.12 -13.49
C ILE A 191 10.73 -4.84 -12.82
N SER A 192 11.25 -3.88 -13.60
CA SER A 192 11.74 -2.61 -13.06
C SER A 192 10.62 -1.81 -12.39
N ALA A 193 9.44 -1.73 -13.01
CA ALA A 193 8.29 -1.06 -12.43
C ALA A 193 7.84 -1.72 -11.12
N ASN A 194 7.89 -3.06 -11.03
CA ASN A 194 7.59 -3.79 -9.81
C ASN A 194 8.60 -3.45 -8.69
N ILE A 195 9.91 -3.47 -9.00
CA ILE A 195 10.97 -3.15 -8.04
C ILE A 195 10.86 -1.70 -7.56
N ILE A 196 10.64 -0.74 -8.47
CA ILE A 196 10.43 0.67 -8.12
C ILE A 196 9.19 0.81 -7.23
N GLY A 197 8.10 0.12 -7.57
CA GLY A 197 6.89 0.07 -6.75
C GLY A 197 7.16 -0.47 -5.35
N MET A 198 7.96 -1.54 -5.22
CA MET A 198 8.40 -2.07 -3.93
C MET A 198 9.14 -1.01 -3.10
N PHE A 199 10.08 -0.27 -3.68
CA PHE A 199 10.78 0.82 -2.98
C PHE A 199 9.84 1.93 -2.51
N VAL A 200 8.88 2.31 -3.35
CA VAL A 200 7.85 3.30 -2.98
C VAL A 200 7.02 2.81 -1.79
N CYS A 201 6.51 1.58 -1.86
CA CYS A 201 5.67 1.00 -0.81
C CYS A 201 6.43 0.82 0.50
N TYR A 202 7.67 0.31 0.43
CA TYR A 202 8.56 0.20 1.58
C TYR A 202 8.78 1.56 2.25
N SER A 203 9.07 2.59 1.47
CA SER A 203 9.32 3.94 1.99
C SER A 203 8.07 4.52 2.66
N ILE A 204 6.90 4.39 2.02
CA ILE A 204 5.62 4.87 2.57
C ILE A 204 5.29 4.15 3.88
N GLU A 205 5.45 2.83 3.94
CA GLU A 205 5.19 2.07 5.17
C GLU A 205 6.19 2.44 6.27
N TYR A 206 7.48 2.53 5.94
CA TYR A 206 8.52 2.94 6.89
C TYR A 206 8.21 4.30 7.52
N TYR A 207 7.88 5.31 6.71
CA TYR A 207 7.52 6.63 7.25
C TYR A 207 6.22 6.60 8.04
N THR A 208 5.22 5.82 7.62
CA THR A 208 3.98 5.68 8.38
C THR A 208 4.24 5.06 9.76
N ARG A 209 5.13 4.05 9.83
CA ARG A 209 5.54 3.42 11.09
C ARG A 209 6.33 4.38 11.96
N ARG A 210 7.29 5.11 11.39
CA ARG A 210 8.05 6.14 12.10
C ARG A 210 7.14 7.20 12.72
N ASP A 211 6.19 7.72 11.94
CA ASP A 211 5.28 8.77 12.41
C ASP A 211 4.38 8.25 13.54
N PHE A 212 3.91 7.01 13.44
CA PHE A 212 3.20 6.34 14.54
C PHE A 212 4.08 6.18 15.79
N PHE A 213 5.32 5.70 15.62
CA PHE A 213 6.25 5.50 16.73
C PHE A 213 6.56 6.81 17.47
N LEU A 214 6.78 7.90 16.75
CA LEU A 214 6.98 9.23 17.34
C LEU A 214 5.74 9.70 18.12
N ALA A 215 4.55 9.51 17.58
CA ALA A 215 3.30 9.83 18.28
C ALA A 215 3.12 9.00 19.57
N TYR A 216 3.45 7.71 19.50
CA TYR A 216 3.41 6.78 20.63
C TYR A 216 4.37 7.20 21.77
N LEU A 217 5.60 7.61 21.42
CA LEU A 217 6.58 8.12 22.39
C LEU A 217 6.08 9.40 23.10
N LEU A 218 5.53 10.34 22.33
CA LEU A 218 5.00 11.60 22.88
C LEU A 218 3.85 11.36 23.87
N GLU A 219 2.94 10.42 23.56
CA GLU A 219 1.84 10.07 24.45
C GLU A 219 2.33 9.43 25.76
N ASN A 220 3.32 8.54 25.67
CA ASN A 220 3.94 7.93 26.84
C ASN A 220 4.65 8.95 27.73
N GLU A 221 5.39 9.90 27.16
CA GLU A 221 6.05 10.96 27.93
C GLU A 221 5.04 11.88 28.63
N GLN A 222 3.97 12.28 27.94
CA GLN A 222 2.89 13.06 28.56
C GLN A 222 2.22 12.30 29.72
N GLY A 223 2.04 10.98 29.59
CA GLY A 223 1.52 10.12 30.65
C GLY A 223 2.43 10.10 31.89
N LYS A 224 3.75 9.99 31.69
CA LYS A 224 4.75 10.05 32.77
C LYS A 224 4.72 11.41 33.48
N LEU A 225 4.68 12.51 32.73
CA LEU A 225 4.63 13.87 33.29
C LEU A 225 3.37 14.12 34.13
N LYS A 226 2.20 13.70 33.64
CA LYS A 226 0.95 13.78 34.41
C LYS A 226 1.03 13.00 35.71
N THR A 227 1.59 11.79 35.65
CA THR A 227 1.75 10.94 36.84
C THR A 227 2.74 11.54 37.84
N ALA A 228 3.84 12.14 37.36
CA ALA A 228 4.82 12.83 38.18
C ALA A 228 4.22 14.08 38.85
N ASN A 229 3.48 14.91 38.12
CA ASN A 229 2.78 16.08 38.68
C ASN A 229 1.78 15.67 39.77
N ILE A 230 0.96 14.63 39.53
CA ILE A 230 0.02 14.11 40.54
C ILE A 230 0.75 13.62 41.79
N ARG A 231 1.97 13.06 41.65
CA ARG A 231 2.78 12.66 42.82
C ARG A 231 3.30 13.87 43.59
N LEU A 232 3.74 14.92 42.90
CA LEU A 232 4.24 16.15 43.53
C LEU A 232 3.14 16.91 44.30
N GLU A 233 1.92 17.00 43.74
CA GLU A 233 0.77 17.61 44.44
C GLU A 233 0.37 16.87 45.72
N LYS A 234 0.70 15.58 45.83
CA LYS A 234 0.41 14.76 47.01
C LYS A 234 1.48 14.85 48.10
N ILE A 235 2.61 15.51 47.86
CA ILE A 235 3.62 15.75 48.90
C ILE A 235 3.11 16.91 49.77
N PRO A 236 2.78 16.69 51.06
CA PRO A 236 2.35 17.76 51.94
C PRO A 236 3.45 18.81 52.03
N SER A 237 3.10 20.09 51.87
CA SER A 237 4.02 21.20 52.10
C SER A 237 4.62 21.06 53.50
N VAL A 238 5.92 20.78 53.59
CA VAL A 238 6.66 20.82 54.85
C VAL A 238 6.54 22.26 55.38
N PRO A 239 5.90 22.49 56.54
CA PRO A 239 5.85 23.82 57.11
C PRO A 239 7.28 24.23 57.48
N ILE A 240 7.71 25.40 56.99
CA ILE A 240 8.94 26.08 57.42
C ILE A 240 8.69 26.70 58.80
#